data_AF-A0A811T3T1-F1
#
_entry.id   AF-A0A811T3T1-F1
#
_cell.length_a   1.000
_cell.length_b   1.000
_cell.length_c   1.000
_cell.angle_alpha   90.00
_cell.angle_beta   90.00
_cell.angle_gamma   90.00
#
_symmetry.space_group_name_H-M   'P 1'
#
loop_
_entity.id
_entity.type
_entity.pdbx_description
1 polymer ?
#
loop_
_entity_poly.entity_id
_entity_poly.type
_entity_poly.pdbx_seq_one_letter_code
_entity_poly.pdbx_strand_id
1 'polypeptide(L)'
;MVEEDLARPVIVVEEFETHAMEYEIYTYGEQVIVMPATVEEPFDEEGLKEMVTSEIEKHARKPFEINILSKRKAVILCTESDIPALIGRGGRNIEKIEKRVGMRLDVRPDKTLALGKQSDVEIETTKRHLTLRLPEFASEVVEIFIDEEPAFSGLVSRRGEIRMPKNSQQAIMLYQALKKNKQITVC
;
A
#
# COMPACT_ATOMS: atom_id res chain seq x y z
N MET A 1 15.65 -5.81 13.76
CA MET A 1 16.97 -5.58 13.13
C MET A 1 16.84 -6.05 11.71
N VAL A 2 17.13 -5.17 10.75
CA VAL A 2 16.96 -5.42 9.32
C VAL A 2 18.14 -6.25 8.84
N GLU A 3 17.87 -7.29 8.05
CA GLU A 3 18.82 -8.29 7.51
C GLU A 3 19.83 -7.72 6.50
N GLU A 4 19.67 -6.47 6.09
CA GLU A 4 20.43 -5.83 5.00
C GLU A 4 21.91 -5.57 5.32
N ASP A 5 22.30 -5.48 6.60
CA ASP A 5 23.69 -5.27 7.02
C ASP A 5 24.55 -6.56 7.04
N LEU A 6 23.98 -7.70 6.62
CA LEU A 6 24.64 -9.01 6.56
C LEU A 6 24.95 -9.47 5.13
N ALA A 7 24.99 -8.57 4.15
CA ALA A 7 25.32 -8.92 2.77
C ALA A 7 26.66 -9.69 2.71
N ARG A 8 26.58 -10.97 2.34
CA ARG A 8 27.71 -11.90 2.27
C ARG A 8 27.74 -12.61 0.93
N PRO A 9 28.92 -13.03 0.44
CA PRO A 9 29.01 -13.87 -0.75
C PRO A 9 28.25 -15.19 -0.51
N VAL A 10 27.30 -15.47 -1.39
CA VAL A 10 26.53 -16.72 -1.42
C VAL A 10 26.76 -17.43 -2.74
N ILE A 11 26.83 -18.76 -2.69
CA ILE A 11 26.79 -19.61 -3.87
C ILE A 11 25.37 -20.16 -3.97
N VAL A 12 24.76 -19.98 -5.13
CA VAL A 12 23.41 -20.44 -5.42
C VAL A 12 23.49 -21.69 -6.29
N VAL A 13 22.79 -22.76 -5.89
CA VAL A 13 22.61 -23.97 -6.70
C VAL A 13 21.19 -23.94 -7.24
N GLU A 14 21.04 -23.94 -8.56
CA GLU A 14 19.76 -23.88 -9.25
C GLU A 14 19.54 -25.12 -10.13
N GLU A 15 18.29 -25.50 -10.32
CA GLU A 15 17.90 -26.44 -11.36
C GLU A 15 18.14 -25.80 -12.75
N PHE A 16 18.82 -26.51 -13.64
CA PHE A 16 19.27 -25.98 -14.93
C PHE A 16 18.12 -25.54 -15.86
N GLU A 17 16.97 -26.22 -15.84
CA GLU A 17 15.87 -25.93 -16.75
C GLU A 17 14.94 -24.84 -16.24
N THR A 18 14.64 -24.82 -14.93
CA THR A 18 13.68 -23.88 -14.33
C THR A 18 14.33 -22.67 -13.69
N HIS A 19 15.65 -22.70 -13.49
CA HIS A 19 16.38 -21.75 -12.64
C HIS A 19 15.83 -21.69 -11.20
N ALA A 20 15.11 -22.72 -10.75
CA ALA A 20 14.63 -22.80 -9.38
C ALA A 20 15.82 -23.03 -8.45
N MET A 21 16.00 -22.12 -7.48
CA MET A 21 17.02 -22.24 -6.46
C MET A 21 16.74 -23.47 -5.59
N GLU A 22 17.71 -24.38 -5.49
CA GLU A 22 17.65 -25.57 -4.64
C GLU A 22 18.46 -25.41 -3.35
N TYR A 23 19.60 -24.72 -3.39
CA TYR A 23 20.45 -24.52 -2.22
C TYR A 23 21.13 -23.15 -2.24
N GLU A 24 21.27 -22.57 -1.06
CA GLU A 24 22.16 -21.45 -0.78
C GLU A 24 23.33 -21.94 0.08
N ILE A 25 24.55 -21.67 -0.37
CA ILE A 25 25.76 -22.02 0.36
C ILE A 25 26.49 -20.74 0.73
N TYR A 26 26.77 -20.57 2.01
CA TYR A 26 27.51 -19.40 2.50
C TYR A 26 28.41 -19.76 3.67
N THR A 27 29.41 -18.92 3.92
CA THR A 27 30.34 -19.09 5.04
C THR A 27 29.89 -18.23 6.21
N TYR A 28 29.89 -18.79 7.42
CA TYR A 28 29.66 -18.07 8.67
C TYR A 28 30.78 -18.43 9.65
N GLY A 29 31.66 -17.47 9.94
CA GLY A 29 32.89 -17.72 10.69
C GLY A 29 33.83 -18.64 9.91
N GLU A 30 34.19 -19.79 10.51
CA GLU A 30 35.05 -20.82 9.90
C GLU A 30 34.26 -22.03 9.36
N GLN A 31 32.93 -21.93 9.30
CA GLN A 31 32.04 -23.02 8.89
C GLN A 31 31.31 -22.69 7.58
N VAL A 32 31.16 -23.71 6.72
CA VAL A 32 30.35 -23.66 5.51
C VAL A 32 28.94 -24.15 5.83
N ILE A 33 27.94 -23.31 5.59
CA ILE A 33 26.52 -23.61 5.79
C ILE A 33 25.90 -23.88 4.42
N VAL A 34 25.23 -25.02 4.31
CA VAL A 34 24.40 -25.41 3.15
C VAL A 34 22.96 -25.32 3.60
N MET A 35 22.25 -24.32 3.11
CA MET A 35 20.84 -24.11 3.39
C MET A 35 20.05 -24.62 2.18
N PRO A 36 19.14 -25.60 2.33
CA PRO A 36 18.19 -25.87 1.26
C PRO A 36 17.41 -24.59 1.03
N ALA A 37 17.32 -24.16 -0.22
CA ALA A 37 16.29 -23.19 -0.57
C ALA A 37 14.98 -23.86 -0.20
N THR A 38 14.16 -23.20 0.61
CA THR A 38 12.77 -23.59 0.72
C THR A 38 12.18 -23.43 -0.66
N VAL A 39 12.22 -24.51 -1.45
CA VAL A 39 11.46 -24.63 -2.69
C VAL A 39 10.02 -24.58 -2.23
N GLU A 40 9.47 -23.37 -2.21
CA GLU A 40 8.03 -23.23 -2.10
C GLU A 40 7.48 -23.92 -3.32
N GLU A 41 6.85 -25.09 -3.11
CA GLU A 41 6.25 -25.86 -4.20
C GLU A 41 5.46 -24.90 -5.09
N PRO A 42 5.70 -24.87 -6.41
CA PRO A 42 4.98 -23.98 -7.30
C PRO A 42 3.48 -24.12 -7.03
N PHE A 43 2.87 -22.99 -6.72
CA PHE A 43 1.47 -22.89 -6.36
C PHE A 43 0.77 -21.95 -7.31
N ASP A 44 -0.53 -22.16 -7.45
CA ASP A 44 -1.38 -21.28 -8.23
C ASP A 44 -1.55 -19.95 -7.48
N GLU A 45 -0.57 -19.06 -7.64
CA GLU A 45 -0.56 -17.75 -7.01
C GLU A 45 -1.76 -16.91 -7.43
N GLU A 46 -2.10 -16.95 -8.73
CA GLU A 46 -3.17 -16.14 -9.31
C GLU A 46 -4.54 -16.61 -8.81
N GLY A 47 -4.81 -17.93 -8.81
CA GLY A 47 -6.05 -18.48 -8.26
C GLY A 47 -6.19 -18.26 -6.75
N LEU A 48 -5.11 -18.36 -5.98
CA LEU A 48 -5.12 -18.02 -4.55
C LEU A 48 -5.37 -16.52 -4.34
N LYS A 49 -4.75 -15.65 -5.14
CA LYS A 49 -4.92 -14.21 -5.06
C LYS A 49 -6.35 -13.79 -5.36
N GLU A 50 -6.98 -14.34 -6.40
CA GLU A 50 -8.39 -14.09 -6.72
C GLU A 50 -9.32 -14.53 -5.57
N MET A 51 -9.10 -15.72 -5.03
CA MET A 51 -9.87 -16.24 -3.91
C MET A 51 -9.77 -15.33 -2.68
N VAL A 52 -8.55 -14.93 -2.28
CA VAL A 52 -8.32 -14.01 -1.16
C VAL A 52 -9.00 -12.66 -1.44
N THR A 53 -8.81 -12.11 -2.64
CA THR A 53 -9.38 -10.82 -3.05
C THR A 53 -10.90 -10.81 -2.87
N SER A 54 -11.59 -11.84 -3.37
CA SER A 54 -13.05 -11.95 -3.31
C SER A 54 -13.61 -11.95 -1.88
N GLU A 55 -12.82 -12.42 -0.91
CA GLU A 55 -13.23 -12.48 0.50
C GLU A 55 -12.90 -11.19 1.25
N ILE A 56 -11.79 -10.53 0.89
CA ILE A 56 -11.35 -9.26 1.46
C ILE A 56 -12.23 -8.10 1.00
N GLU A 57 -12.68 -8.09 -0.27
CA GLU A 57 -13.60 -7.06 -0.80
C GLU A 57 -14.94 -6.97 -0.04
N LYS A 58 -15.34 -8.01 0.69
CA LYS A 58 -16.54 -8.00 1.53
C LYS A 58 -16.37 -7.19 2.82
N HIS A 59 -15.14 -6.93 3.23
CA HIS A 59 -14.80 -6.38 4.55
C HIS A 59 -13.90 -5.14 4.50
N ALA A 60 -13.14 -4.93 3.41
CA ALA A 60 -12.27 -3.78 3.20
C ALA A 60 -12.62 -3.06 1.89
N ARG A 61 -12.38 -1.75 1.86
CA ARG A 61 -12.53 -0.94 0.64
C ARG A 61 -11.18 -0.85 -0.08
N LYS A 62 -11.21 -0.69 -1.41
CA LYS A 62 -10.00 -0.37 -2.18
C LYS A 62 -9.50 1.03 -1.78
N PRO A 63 -8.17 1.27 -1.79
CA PRO A 63 -7.10 0.37 -2.27
C PRO A 63 -6.56 -0.59 -1.21
N PHE A 64 -6.30 -1.84 -1.62
CA PHE A 64 -5.53 -2.83 -0.85
C PHE A 64 -4.72 -3.69 -1.83
N GLU A 65 -3.58 -4.22 -1.37
CA GLU A 65 -2.71 -5.12 -2.13
C GLU A 65 -2.56 -6.46 -1.39
N ILE A 66 -2.48 -7.55 -2.14
CA ILE A 66 -2.36 -8.91 -1.61
C ILE A 66 -1.11 -9.55 -2.20
N ASN A 67 -0.21 -9.93 -1.30
CA ASN A 67 1.03 -10.65 -1.62
C ASN A 67 0.94 -12.06 -1.07
N ILE A 68 0.92 -13.05 -1.96
CA ILE A 68 0.91 -14.46 -1.55
C ILE A 68 2.36 -14.86 -1.27
N LEU A 69 2.64 -15.24 -0.02
CA LEU A 69 3.97 -15.68 0.39
C LEU A 69 4.14 -17.19 0.34
N SER A 70 3.05 -17.97 0.25
CA SER A 70 3.06 -19.43 0.10
C SER A 70 1.62 -19.94 -0.01
N LYS A 71 1.43 -21.25 -0.28
CA LYS A 71 0.12 -21.96 -0.21
C LYS A 71 -0.67 -21.72 1.08
N ARG A 72 -0.02 -21.32 2.17
CA ARG A 72 -0.64 -21.19 3.50
C ARG A 72 -0.49 -19.81 4.13
N LYS A 73 0.13 -18.84 3.46
CA LYS A 73 0.38 -17.51 4.03
C LYS A 73 0.25 -16.43 2.97
N ALA A 74 -0.51 -15.39 3.27
CA ALA A 74 -0.47 -14.12 2.53
C ALA A 74 -0.36 -12.93 3.46
N VAL A 75 0.16 -11.85 2.90
CA VAL A 75 0.20 -10.53 3.50
C VAL A 75 -0.78 -9.64 2.76
N ILE A 76 -1.64 -8.96 3.52
CA ILE A 76 -2.59 -7.99 3.03
C ILE A 76 -2.08 -6.62 3.45
N LEU A 77 -1.77 -5.79 2.48
CA LEU A 77 -1.45 -4.39 2.66
C LEU A 77 -2.75 -3.60 2.49
N CYS A 78 -3.15 -2.84 3.50
CA CYS A 78 -4.39 -2.06 3.45
C CYS A 78 -4.26 -0.72 4.18
N THR A 79 -5.27 0.13 4.04
CA THR A 79 -5.33 1.39 4.78
C THR A 79 -5.54 1.15 6.29
N GLU A 80 -5.13 2.10 7.13
CA GLU A 80 -5.34 1.99 8.59
C GLU A 80 -6.82 1.92 9.00
N SER A 81 -7.72 2.49 8.19
CA SER A 81 -9.16 2.49 8.46
C SER A 81 -9.83 1.14 8.18
N ASP A 82 -9.24 0.29 7.32
CA ASP A 82 -9.76 -1.04 6.99
C ASP A 82 -9.31 -2.13 7.99
N ILE A 83 -8.18 -1.93 8.69
CA ILE A 83 -7.63 -2.91 9.65
C ILE A 83 -8.66 -3.37 10.70
N PRO A 84 -9.43 -2.46 11.36
CA PRO A 84 -10.42 -2.88 12.35
C PRO A 84 -11.54 -3.74 11.76
N ALA A 85 -11.91 -3.49 10.50
CA ALA A 85 -12.94 -4.26 9.79
C ALA A 85 -12.44 -5.65 9.41
N LEU A 86 -11.18 -5.76 8.96
CA LEU A 86 -10.54 -7.02 8.60
C LEU A 86 -10.26 -7.91 9.82
N ILE A 87 -9.68 -7.37 10.88
CA ILE A 87 -9.33 -8.13 12.09
C ILE A 87 -10.59 -8.45 12.92
N GLY A 88 -11.45 -7.43 13.09
CA GLY A 88 -12.63 -7.51 13.94
C GLY A 88 -12.31 -7.57 15.45
N ARG A 89 -13.36 -7.46 16.27
CA ARG A 89 -13.22 -7.47 17.75
C ARG A 89 -12.58 -8.76 18.26
N GLY A 90 -11.33 -8.65 18.71
CA GLY A 90 -10.55 -9.76 19.27
C GLY A 90 -10.10 -10.78 18.21
N GLY A 91 -9.91 -10.36 16.95
CA GLY A 91 -9.45 -11.26 15.87
C GLY A 91 -10.52 -12.19 15.30
N ARG A 92 -11.76 -12.10 15.78
CA ARG A 92 -12.85 -13.00 15.35
C ARG A 92 -13.21 -12.90 13.86
N ASN A 93 -12.92 -11.77 13.21
CA ASN A 93 -13.24 -11.63 11.79
C ASN A 93 -12.13 -12.25 10.94
N ILE A 94 -10.87 -11.94 11.25
CA ILE A 94 -9.74 -12.53 10.51
C ILE A 94 -9.72 -14.05 10.64
N GLU A 95 -9.99 -14.62 11.82
CA GLU A 95 -10.09 -16.08 11.99
C GLU A 95 -11.16 -16.72 11.09
N LYS A 96 -12.28 -16.03 10.84
CA LYS A 96 -13.33 -16.52 9.95
C LYS A 96 -12.93 -16.42 8.47
N ILE A 97 -12.17 -15.39 8.13
CA ILE A 97 -11.64 -15.21 6.78
C ILE A 97 -10.58 -16.29 6.52
N GLU A 98 -9.60 -16.45 7.41
CA GLU A 98 -8.57 -17.48 7.33
C GLU A 98 -9.15 -18.90 7.19
N LYS A 99 -10.22 -19.23 7.94
CA LYS A 99 -10.91 -20.52 7.83
C LYS A 99 -11.57 -20.76 6.47
N ARG A 100 -12.04 -19.71 5.80
CA ARG A 100 -12.71 -19.80 4.49
C ARG A 100 -11.70 -19.90 3.35
N VAL A 101 -10.63 -19.12 3.45
CA VAL A 101 -9.58 -19.06 2.43
C VAL A 101 -8.56 -20.20 2.62
N GLY A 102 -8.46 -20.79 3.82
CA GLY A 102 -7.58 -21.92 4.10
C GLY A 102 -6.11 -21.55 4.34
N MET A 103 -5.84 -20.27 4.63
CA MET A 103 -4.49 -19.72 4.75
C MET A 103 -4.43 -18.69 5.87
N ARG A 104 -3.23 -18.50 6.43
CA ARG A 104 -2.95 -17.43 7.40
C ARG A 104 -2.83 -16.09 6.68
N LEU A 105 -3.45 -15.08 7.25
CA LEU A 105 -3.50 -13.73 6.70
C LEU A 105 -2.84 -12.76 7.67
N ASP A 106 -1.74 -12.15 7.24
CA ASP A 106 -1.06 -11.09 7.98
C ASP A 106 -1.54 -9.73 7.43
N VAL A 107 -2.26 -8.97 8.25
CA VAL A 107 -2.82 -7.67 7.85
C VAL A 107 -1.87 -6.57 8.32
N ARG A 108 -1.35 -5.79 7.37
CA ARG A 108 -0.42 -4.70 7.64
C ARG A 108 -0.93 -3.38 7.08
N PRO A 109 -0.76 -2.28 7.81
CA PRO A 109 -0.97 -0.96 7.25
C PRO A 109 0.08 -0.70 6.18
N ASP A 110 -0.37 -0.21 5.04
CA ASP A 110 0.50 0.42 4.07
C ASP A 110 0.06 1.86 3.85
N LYS A 111 0.92 2.77 4.28
CA LYS A 111 0.68 4.20 4.13
C LYS A 111 0.69 4.60 2.66
N THR A 112 1.48 3.92 1.81
CA THR A 112 1.53 4.20 0.37
C THR A 112 0.22 3.86 -0.34
N LEU A 113 -0.57 2.92 0.20
CA LEU A 113 -1.92 2.65 -0.30
C LEU A 113 -2.90 3.76 0.07
N ALA A 114 -2.73 4.43 1.21
CA ALA A 114 -3.46 5.67 1.50
C ALA A 114 -3.03 6.81 0.56
N LEU A 115 -1.75 6.84 0.15
CA LEU A 115 -1.27 7.71 -0.94
C LEU A 115 -1.83 7.32 -2.33
N GLY A 116 -2.57 6.21 -2.44
CA GLY A 116 -3.03 5.59 -3.68
C GLY A 116 -4.33 6.13 -4.29
N LYS A 117 -4.93 7.18 -3.73
CA LYS A 117 -5.86 8.02 -4.49
C LYS A 117 -5.13 9.26 -5.00
N GLN A 118 -4.16 9.09 -5.88
CA GLN A 118 -3.82 10.17 -6.83
C GLN A 118 -5.05 10.39 -7.72
N SER A 119 -6.05 11.10 -7.21
CA SER A 119 -7.11 11.64 -8.03
C SER A 119 -6.61 12.93 -8.63
N ASP A 120 -6.79 13.11 -9.94
CA ASP A 120 -6.61 14.41 -10.57
C ASP A 120 -7.46 15.44 -9.81
N VAL A 121 -6.78 16.41 -9.21
CA VAL A 121 -7.45 17.45 -8.43
C VAL A 121 -8.06 18.45 -9.39
N GLU A 122 -9.39 18.48 -9.48
CA GLU A 122 -10.08 19.56 -10.18
C GLU A 122 -9.99 20.84 -9.35
N ILE A 123 -9.28 21.84 -9.89
CA ILE A 123 -9.12 23.14 -9.27
C ILE A 123 -10.04 24.16 -9.94
N GLU A 124 -11.09 24.55 -9.22
CA GLU A 124 -11.97 25.62 -9.64
C GLU A 124 -11.54 26.95 -9.02
N THR A 125 -11.40 27.96 -9.89
CA THR A 125 -10.97 29.28 -9.46
C THR A 125 -12.06 30.31 -9.71
N THR A 126 -12.56 30.93 -8.63
CA THR A 126 -13.48 32.07 -8.70
C THR A 126 -12.75 33.40 -8.48
N LYS A 127 -13.48 34.52 -8.51
CA LYS A 127 -12.92 35.86 -8.23
C LYS A 127 -12.32 35.99 -6.83
N ARG A 128 -12.87 35.28 -5.83
CA ARG A 128 -12.47 35.40 -4.42
C ARG A 128 -11.89 34.12 -3.80
N HIS A 129 -12.23 32.95 -4.34
CA HIS A 129 -11.88 31.66 -3.73
C HIS A 129 -11.26 30.72 -4.77
N LEU A 130 -10.34 29.88 -4.29
CA LEU A 130 -9.88 28.68 -4.96
C LEU A 130 -10.56 27.49 -4.27
N THR A 131 -11.11 26.57 -5.06
CA THR A 131 -11.79 25.37 -4.58
C THR A 131 -11.12 24.14 -5.19
N LEU A 132 -10.69 23.21 -4.34
CA LEU A 132 -10.26 21.88 -4.74
C LEU A 132 -11.44 20.94 -4.63
N ARG A 133 -11.81 20.26 -5.72
CA ARG A 133 -12.85 19.22 -5.70
C ARG A 133 -12.20 17.86 -5.50
N LEU A 134 -12.57 17.23 -4.40
CA LEU A 134 -12.08 15.98 -3.85
C LEU A 134 -13.27 15.13 -3.36
N PRO A 135 -14.22 14.76 -4.25
CA PRO A 135 -15.43 14.01 -3.87
C PRO A 135 -15.12 12.68 -3.19
N GLU A 136 -14.02 12.05 -3.58
CA GLU A 136 -13.59 10.75 -3.07
C GLU A 136 -13.08 10.78 -1.62
N PHE A 137 -12.83 11.97 -1.07
CA PHE A 137 -12.26 12.18 0.25
C PHE A 137 -13.22 12.94 1.18
N ALA A 138 -14.53 12.91 0.89
CA ALA A 138 -15.51 13.71 1.63
C ALA A 138 -15.52 13.39 3.14
N SER A 139 -15.37 14.42 3.96
CA SER A 139 -15.24 14.32 5.44
C SER A 139 -13.95 13.69 5.95
N GLU A 140 -12.93 13.55 5.10
CA GLU A 140 -11.60 13.06 5.46
C GLU A 140 -10.62 14.23 5.59
N VAL A 141 -9.54 14.03 6.33
CA VAL A 141 -8.40 14.96 6.35
C VAL A 141 -7.39 14.45 5.35
N VAL A 142 -7.07 15.27 4.36
CA VAL A 142 -6.17 14.91 3.27
C VAL A 142 -4.90 15.75 3.31
N GLU A 143 -3.83 15.20 2.79
CA GLU A 143 -2.55 15.88 2.58
C GLU A 143 -2.37 16.16 1.09
N ILE A 144 -2.03 17.42 0.77
CA ILE A 144 -1.86 17.90 -0.60
C ILE A 144 -0.37 17.99 -0.89
N PHE A 145 0.04 17.44 -2.03
CA PHE A 145 1.41 17.38 -2.51
C PHE A 145 1.58 18.21 -3.78
N ILE A 146 2.77 18.77 -3.97
CA ILE A 146 3.19 19.49 -5.18
C ILE A 146 4.52 18.89 -5.64
N ASP A 147 4.56 18.24 -6.80
CA ASP A 147 5.71 17.46 -7.28
C ASP A 147 6.26 16.50 -6.21
N GLU A 148 5.38 15.70 -5.59
CA GLU A 148 5.73 14.73 -4.55
C GLU A 148 6.22 15.33 -3.20
N GLU A 149 6.33 16.66 -3.10
CA GLU A 149 6.64 17.34 -1.84
C GLU A 149 5.35 17.71 -1.08
N PRO A 150 5.25 17.46 0.24
CA PRO A 150 4.09 17.81 1.04
C PRO A 150 3.93 19.33 1.11
N ALA A 151 2.77 19.83 0.70
CA ALA A 151 2.46 21.26 0.68
C ALA A 151 1.65 21.68 1.91
N PHE A 152 0.50 21.05 2.15
CA PHE A 152 -0.33 21.29 3.35
C PHE A 152 -1.42 20.22 3.52
N SER A 153 -1.93 20.07 4.74
CA SER A 153 -3.07 19.21 5.06
C SER A 153 -4.37 20.03 5.24
N GLY A 154 -5.52 19.45 4.90
CA GLY A 154 -6.82 20.10 5.07
C GLY A 154 -7.99 19.13 5.25
N LEU A 155 -8.99 19.55 6.04
CA LEU A 155 -10.25 18.82 6.15
C LEU A 155 -11.11 19.06 4.90
N VAL A 156 -11.51 17.98 4.25
CA VAL A 156 -12.43 18.00 3.11
C VAL A 156 -13.87 18.12 3.63
N SER A 157 -14.63 19.06 3.07
CA SER A 157 -16.03 19.24 3.47
C SER A 157 -16.89 18.01 3.11
N ARG A 158 -18.09 17.91 3.69
CA ARG A 158 -19.07 16.86 3.34
C ARG A 158 -19.48 16.83 1.86
N ARG A 159 -19.22 17.91 1.13
CA ARG A 159 -19.47 18.01 -0.32
C ARG A 159 -18.27 17.55 -1.16
N GLY A 160 -17.18 17.13 -0.51
CA GLY A 160 -15.96 16.76 -1.23
C GLY A 160 -15.19 17.96 -1.73
N GLU A 161 -15.15 19.06 -0.96
CA GLU A 161 -14.48 20.30 -1.40
C GLU A 161 -13.59 20.88 -0.31
N ILE A 162 -12.41 21.38 -0.69
CA ILE A 162 -11.59 22.29 0.13
C ILE A 162 -11.67 23.68 -0.50
N ARG A 163 -12.28 24.63 0.21
CA ARG A 163 -12.45 26.00 -0.25
C ARG A 163 -11.56 26.94 0.54
N MET A 164 -10.73 27.71 -0.17
CA MET A 164 -9.80 28.66 0.43
C MET A 164 -9.87 30.05 -0.23
N PRO A 165 -9.67 31.14 0.54
CA PRO A 165 -9.53 32.48 -0.03
C PRO A 165 -8.31 32.56 -0.95
N LYS A 166 -8.44 33.28 -2.08
CA LYS A 166 -7.34 33.40 -3.05
C LYS A 166 -6.06 34.05 -2.51
N ASN A 167 -6.18 34.85 -1.45
CA ASN A 167 -5.08 35.53 -0.78
C ASN A 167 -4.48 34.71 0.37
N SER A 168 -4.98 33.50 0.63
CA SER A 168 -4.36 32.62 1.62
C SER A 168 -3.02 32.10 1.12
N GLN A 169 -2.12 31.78 2.04
CA GLN A 169 -0.80 31.24 1.70
C GLN A 169 -0.91 29.95 0.88
N GLN A 170 -1.86 29.07 1.23
CA GLN A 170 -2.14 27.81 0.51
C GLN A 170 -2.59 28.06 -0.92
N ALA A 171 -3.49 29.03 -1.14
CA ALA A 171 -4.01 29.35 -2.46
C ALA A 171 -2.92 29.96 -3.37
N ILE A 172 -2.07 30.82 -2.82
CA ILE A 172 -0.93 31.41 -3.55
C ILE A 172 0.07 30.32 -3.96
N MET A 173 0.38 29.39 -3.05
CA MET A 173 1.28 28.26 -3.29
C MET A 173 0.76 27.38 -4.44
N LEU A 174 -0.51 26.96 -4.40
CA LEU A 174 -1.13 26.16 -5.47
C LEU A 174 -1.15 26.91 -6.81
N TYR A 175 -1.43 28.21 -6.79
CA TYR A 175 -1.44 29.02 -8.00
C TYR A 175 -0.05 29.15 -8.65
N GLN A 176 1.01 29.21 -7.85
CA GLN A 176 2.38 29.20 -8.33
C GLN A 176 2.78 27.83 -8.90
N ALA A 177 2.33 26.75 -8.28
CA ALA A 177 2.53 25.39 -8.77
C ALA A 177 1.86 25.18 -10.14
N LEU A 178 0.60 25.59 -10.28
CA LEU A 178 -0.13 25.56 -11.56
C LEU A 178 0.57 26.36 -12.66
N LYS A 179 1.08 27.57 -12.34
CA LYS A 179 1.83 28.38 -13.32
C LYS A 179 3.13 27.73 -13.77
N LYS A 180 3.73 26.88 -12.94
CA LYS A 180 4.96 26.16 -13.23
C LYS A 180 4.72 24.76 -13.82
N ASN A 181 3.47 24.41 -14.16
CA ASN A 181 3.06 23.07 -14.60
C ASN A 181 3.51 21.95 -13.64
N LYS A 182 3.55 22.24 -12.34
CA LYS A 182 3.83 21.24 -11.31
C LYS A 182 2.62 20.35 -11.09
N GLN A 183 2.86 19.08 -10.79
CA GLN A 183 1.80 18.11 -10.52
C GLN A 183 1.24 18.34 -9.11
N ILE A 184 -0.09 18.34 -8.97
CA ILE A 184 -0.77 18.50 -7.68
C ILE A 184 -1.51 17.19 -7.41
N THR A 185 -1.18 16.56 -6.28
CA THR A 185 -1.70 15.25 -5.88
C THR A 185 -2.22 15.30 -4.45
N VAL A 186 -3.09 14.36 -4.09
CA VAL A 186 -3.77 14.31 -2.79
C VAL A 186 -3.71 12.91 -2.23
N CYS A 187 -3.58 12.79 -0.91
CA CYS A 187 -3.54 11.54 -0.15
C CYS A 187 -4.41 11.64 1.10
#